data_AF-A0AAP4BUJ7-F1
#
_entry.id   AF-A0AAP4BUJ7-F1
#
_cell.length_a   1.000
_cell.length_b   1.000
_cell.length_c   1.000
_cell.angle_alpha   90.00
_cell.angle_beta   90.00
_cell.angle_gamma   90.00
#
_symmetry.space_group_name_H-M   'P 1'
#
loop_
_entity.id
_entity.type
_entity.pdbx_description
1 polymer ?
#
loop_
_entity_poly.entity_id
_entity_poly.type
_entity_poly.pdbx_seq_one_letter_code
_entity_poly.pdbx_strand_id
1 'polypeptide(L)'
;MLNRECGPFSLKQWLGGGLIALGGIIALAALIVVSARWFLHTEAGAEFIANYDGHPELPAGTPVGFPAWLSWQHFLNFFFMALIVKTGLSIRYERKAPAYWAPKRKSAQKISLTIWTHLVFDLLWVINGVIFFVLLFATGQWARIIPTSLDVFPHAASAAVQYASLDWPTENGWVHYNGLQLLLYFFTVFVVAPLAIATGLRMSTLWPQSQAFSSIYPISIARKIHMPIAVYFIVFTVIHVLMVFATGALRNLNHMWAAQGDPDPAVYAGNWSGFVFFVIGLAVTFAAVVFARPMVLAPLARIFGNVTAR
;
A
#
# COMPACT_ATOMS: atom_id res chain seq x y z
N MET A 1 -39.14 -13.99 -11.38
CA MET A 1 -37.69 -13.99 -11.05
C MET A 1 -37.27 -12.93 -10.01
N LEU A 2 -37.84 -11.72 -9.99
CA LEU A 2 -37.44 -10.63 -9.07
C LEU A 2 -37.89 -10.75 -7.60
N ASN A 3 -38.84 -11.64 -7.29
CA ASN A 3 -39.35 -11.86 -5.93
C ASN A 3 -38.64 -13.01 -5.18
N ARG A 4 -37.49 -13.49 -5.68
CA ARG A 4 -36.71 -14.51 -4.98
C ARG A 4 -36.11 -13.90 -3.71
N GLU A 5 -36.34 -14.51 -2.56
CA GLU A 5 -35.76 -14.05 -1.29
C GLU A 5 -34.26 -14.38 -1.24
N CYS A 6 -33.46 -13.38 -0.87
CA CYS A 6 -32.00 -13.47 -0.70
C CYS A 6 -31.65 -13.01 0.72
N GLY A 7 -31.80 -13.92 1.69
CA GLY A 7 -31.66 -13.59 3.11
C GLY A 7 -32.85 -12.74 3.59
N PRO A 8 -32.65 -11.64 4.34
CA PRO A 8 -33.75 -10.85 4.91
C PRO A 8 -34.51 -9.96 3.90
N PHE A 9 -34.05 -9.87 2.64
CA PHE A 9 -34.67 -9.02 1.61
C PHE A 9 -34.88 -9.78 0.29
N SER A 10 -35.87 -9.35 -0.49
CA SER A 10 -36.08 -9.83 -1.87
C SER A 10 -35.00 -9.32 -2.82
N LEU A 11 -34.75 -10.04 -3.92
CA LEU A 11 -33.83 -9.61 -4.98
C LEU A 11 -34.17 -8.20 -5.50
N LYS A 12 -35.46 -7.86 -5.63
CA LYS A 12 -35.92 -6.52 -6.01
C LYS A 12 -35.52 -5.44 -4.99
N GLN A 13 -35.57 -5.74 -3.68
CA GLN A 13 -35.15 -4.82 -2.64
C GLN A 13 -33.62 -4.64 -2.61
N TRP A 14 -32.86 -5.71 -2.81
CA TRP A 14 -31.41 -5.63 -2.97
C TRP A 14 -30.99 -4.81 -4.18
N LEU A 15 -31.62 -5.05 -5.33
CA LEU A 15 -31.37 -4.29 -6.56
C LEU A 15 -31.79 -2.82 -6.40
N GLY A 16 -32.97 -2.57 -5.83
CA GLY A 16 -33.46 -1.21 -5.58
C GLY A 16 -32.59 -0.43 -4.59
N GLY A 17 -32.24 -1.05 -3.46
CA GLY A 17 -31.34 -0.45 -2.47
C GLY A 17 -29.93 -0.23 -3.04
N GLY A 18 -29.42 -1.17 -3.83
CA GLY A 18 -28.13 -1.03 -4.51
C GLY A 18 -28.11 0.11 -5.52
N LEU A 19 -29.18 0.28 -6.31
CA LEU A 19 -29.31 1.39 -7.25
C LEU A 19 -29.43 2.75 -6.53
N ILE A 20 -30.18 2.82 -5.43
CA ILE A 20 -30.26 4.05 -4.61
C ILE A 20 -28.90 4.39 -4.02
N ALA A 21 -28.19 3.41 -3.46
CA ALA A 21 -26.85 3.63 -2.91
C ALA A 21 -25.86 4.11 -3.99
N LEU A 22 -25.87 3.47 -5.16
CA LEU A 22 -25.05 3.86 -6.30
C LEU A 22 -25.41 5.28 -6.78
N GLY A 23 -26.70 5.59 -6.92
CA GLY A 23 -27.17 6.93 -7.28
C GLY A 23 -26.74 7.99 -6.27
N GLY A 24 -26.80 7.67 -4.97
CA GLY A 24 -26.32 8.55 -3.90
C GLY A 24 -24.81 8.80 -3.97
N ILE A 25 -24.01 7.77 -4.24
CA ILE A 25 -22.56 7.91 -4.43
C ILE A 25 -22.24 8.80 -5.64
N ILE A 26 -22.93 8.57 -6.76
CA ILE A 26 -22.73 9.36 -7.98
C ILE A 26 -23.12 10.82 -7.74
N ALA A 27 -24.27 11.07 -7.09
CA ALA A 27 -24.72 12.42 -6.77
C ALA A 27 -23.74 13.14 -5.83
N LEU A 28 -23.22 12.45 -4.81
CA LEU A 28 -22.20 13.01 -3.92
C LEU A 28 -20.91 13.32 -4.66
N ALA A 29 -20.43 12.41 -5.51
CA ALA A 29 -19.23 12.64 -6.33
C ALA A 29 -19.43 13.83 -7.28
N ALA A 30 -20.57 13.93 -7.94
CA ALA A 30 -20.90 15.07 -8.80
C ALA A 30 -20.94 16.39 -8.01
N LEU A 31 -21.53 16.38 -6.81
CA LEU A 31 -21.56 17.54 -5.93
C LEU A 31 -20.14 17.99 -5.56
N ILE A 32 -19.25 17.05 -5.20
CA ILE A 32 -17.85 17.33 -4.88
C ILE A 32 -17.15 17.98 -6.08
N VAL A 33 -17.31 17.41 -7.28
CA VAL A 33 -16.68 17.93 -8.51
C VAL A 33 -17.18 19.34 -8.84
N VAL A 34 -18.49 19.56 -8.80
CA VAL A 34 -19.09 20.88 -9.08
C VAL A 34 -18.63 21.90 -8.04
N SER A 35 -18.58 21.53 -6.77
CA SER A 35 -18.14 22.42 -5.68
C SER A 35 -16.67 22.79 -5.82
N ALA A 36 -15.81 21.83 -6.14
CA ALA A 36 -14.38 22.05 -6.36
C ALA A 36 -14.15 22.96 -7.57
N ARG A 37 -14.81 22.70 -8.70
CA ARG A 37 -14.74 23.56 -9.89
C ARG A 37 -15.24 24.97 -9.61
N TRP A 38 -16.37 25.10 -8.91
CA TRP A 38 -16.90 26.40 -8.52
C TRP A 38 -15.91 27.18 -7.67
N PHE A 39 -15.33 26.55 -6.65
CA PHE A 39 -14.31 27.17 -5.81
C PHE A 39 -13.09 27.65 -6.63
N LEU A 40 -12.58 26.83 -7.54
CA LEU A 40 -11.46 27.18 -8.41
C LEU A 40 -11.73 28.37 -9.35
N HIS A 41 -13.01 28.66 -9.66
CA HIS A 41 -13.41 29.82 -10.45
C HIS A 41 -13.65 31.10 -9.63
N THR A 42 -13.52 31.03 -8.30
CA THR A 42 -13.55 32.23 -7.44
C THR A 42 -12.17 32.87 -7.33
N GLU A 43 -12.10 34.17 -7.01
CA GLU A 43 -10.83 34.87 -6.76
C GLU A 43 -10.04 34.20 -5.63
N ALA A 44 -10.71 33.84 -4.53
CA ALA A 44 -10.07 33.18 -3.39
C ALA A 44 -9.49 31.80 -3.76
N GLY A 45 -10.20 31.02 -4.58
CA GLY A 45 -9.69 29.73 -5.07
C GLY A 45 -8.50 29.89 -6.00
N ALA A 46 -8.57 30.84 -6.95
CA ALA A 46 -7.46 31.14 -7.85
C ALA A 46 -6.21 31.63 -7.09
N GLU A 47 -6.39 32.53 -6.12
CA GLU A 47 -5.30 33.02 -5.27
C GLU A 47 -4.72 31.90 -4.40
N PHE A 48 -5.57 31.01 -3.87
CA PHE A 48 -5.12 29.86 -3.09
C PHE A 48 -4.23 28.91 -3.92
N ILE A 49 -4.63 28.57 -5.14
CA ILE A 49 -3.81 27.74 -6.04
C ILE A 49 -2.54 28.47 -6.49
N ALA A 50 -2.59 29.79 -6.70
CA ALA A 50 -1.42 30.58 -7.06
C ALA A 50 -0.38 30.61 -5.94
N ASN A 51 -0.82 30.69 -4.68
CA ASN A 51 0.05 30.65 -3.50
C ASN A 51 0.51 29.23 -3.15
N TYR A 52 -0.29 28.22 -3.48
CA TYR A 52 -0.03 26.81 -3.22
C TYR A 52 -0.36 25.98 -4.45
N ASP A 53 0.61 25.82 -5.35
CA ASP A 53 0.47 25.09 -6.62
C ASP A 53 0.26 23.57 -6.46
N GLY A 54 0.43 23.06 -5.24
CA GLY A 54 0.36 21.65 -4.90
C GLY A 54 1.72 21.00 -4.60
N HIS A 55 2.83 21.68 -4.81
CA HIS A 55 4.19 21.15 -4.63
C HIS A 55 4.93 21.83 -3.47
N PRO A 56 5.05 21.18 -2.30
CA PRO A 56 5.79 21.74 -1.19
C PRO A 56 7.29 21.82 -1.50
N GLU A 57 7.96 22.82 -0.93
CA GLU A 57 9.41 23.00 -1.12
C GLU A 57 10.19 21.81 -0.53
N LEU A 58 11.11 21.27 -1.32
CA LEU A 58 12.03 20.24 -0.87
C LEU A 58 13.30 20.88 -0.28
N PRO A 59 13.92 20.28 0.75
CA PRO A 59 15.21 20.74 1.27
C PRO A 59 16.26 20.90 0.17
N ALA A 60 17.09 21.93 0.30
CA ALA A 60 18.20 22.16 -0.61
C ALA A 60 19.11 20.92 -0.71
N GLY A 61 19.47 20.53 -1.94
CA GLY A 61 20.28 19.33 -2.19
C GLY A 61 19.50 18.01 -2.19
N THR A 62 18.17 18.05 -2.16
CA THR A 62 17.34 16.85 -2.35
C THR A 62 17.64 16.21 -3.72
N PRO A 63 17.97 14.91 -3.79
CA PRO A 63 18.28 14.26 -5.06
C PRO A 63 17.08 14.24 -6.00
N VAL A 64 17.32 14.61 -7.27
CA VAL A 64 16.34 14.49 -8.37
C VAL A 64 16.42 13.10 -8.99
N GLY A 65 15.28 12.59 -9.45
CA GLY A 65 15.15 11.25 -10.01
C GLY A 65 15.22 10.11 -9.00
N PHE A 66 15.13 8.90 -9.55
CA PHE A 66 15.09 7.67 -8.77
C PHE A 66 16.32 6.80 -9.04
N PRO A 67 17.11 6.46 -8.02
CA PRO A 67 18.21 5.53 -8.19
C PRO A 67 17.65 4.12 -8.43
N ALA A 68 18.39 3.28 -9.16
CA ALA A 68 17.95 1.93 -9.52
C ALA A 68 17.51 1.10 -8.30
N TRP A 69 18.13 1.32 -7.14
CA TRP A 69 17.76 0.62 -5.93
C TRP A 69 16.34 0.95 -5.46
N LEU A 70 15.85 2.16 -5.73
CA LEU A 70 14.50 2.54 -5.32
C LEU A 70 13.46 1.78 -6.16
N SER A 71 13.75 1.54 -7.44
CA SER A 71 12.91 0.75 -8.34
C SER A 71 12.82 -0.72 -7.92
N TRP A 72 13.94 -1.37 -7.57
CA TRP A 72 13.86 -2.75 -7.06
C TRP A 72 13.19 -2.82 -5.69
N GLN A 73 13.29 -1.76 -4.86
CA GLN A 73 12.70 -1.73 -3.53
C GLN A 73 11.19 -1.59 -3.64
N HIS A 74 10.74 -0.75 -4.58
CA HIS A 74 9.34 -0.63 -4.96
C HIS A 74 8.77 -1.97 -5.44
N PHE A 75 9.47 -2.67 -6.34
CA PHE A 75 9.05 -4.01 -6.80
C PHE A 75 8.98 -5.02 -5.64
N LEU A 76 10.02 -5.12 -4.82
CA LEU A 76 10.05 -6.06 -3.69
C LEU A 76 8.94 -5.76 -2.68
N ASN A 77 8.66 -4.48 -2.40
CA ASN A 77 7.57 -4.09 -1.52
C ASN A 77 6.21 -4.51 -2.07
N PHE A 78 5.95 -4.27 -3.36
CA PHE A 78 4.75 -4.75 -4.06
C PHE A 78 4.63 -6.28 -4.01
N PHE A 79 5.72 -6.99 -4.30
CA PHE A 79 5.81 -8.45 -4.30
C PHE A 79 5.47 -9.04 -2.92
N PHE A 80 6.11 -8.57 -1.86
CA PHE A 80 5.85 -9.05 -0.51
C PHE A 80 4.45 -8.67 -0.02
N MET A 81 3.97 -7.45 -0.31
CA MET A 81 2.63 -7.04 0.08
C MET A 81 1.57 -7.98 -0.52
N ALA A 82 1.69 -8.36 -1.79
CA ALA A 82 0.78 -9.31 -2.42
C ALA A 82 0.77 -10.68 -1.73
N LEU A 83 1.95 -11.19 -1.35
CA LEU A 83 2.11 -12.47 -0.64
C LEU A 83 1.57 -12.42 0.79
N ILE A 84 1.81 -11.31 1.51
CA ILE A 84 1.32 -11.05 2.87
C ILE A 84 -0.20 -10.94 2.86
N VAL A 85 -0.79 -10.17 1.94
CA VAL A 85 -2.25 -10.07 1.78
C VAL A 85 -2.86 -11.44 1.48
N LYS A 86 -2.28 -12.19 0.52
CA LYS A 86 -2.76 -13.54 0.17
C LYS A 86 -2.72 -14.48 1.37
N THR A 87 -1.64 -14.48 2.14
CA THR A 87 -1.49 -15.37 3.29
C THR A 87 -2.33 -14.92 4.49
N GLY A 88 -2.49 -13.62 4.72
CA GLY A 88 -3.40 -13.07 5.73
C GLY A 88 -4.87 -13.43 5.45
N LEU A 89 -5.30 -13.34 4.19
CA LEU A 89 -6.62 -13.83 3.77
C LEU A 89 -6.73 -15.35 3.95
N SER A 90 -5.69 -16.10 3.62
CA SER A 90 -5.66 -17.56 3.83
C SER A 90 -5.85 -17.90 5.31
N ILE A 91 -5.17 -17.21 6.23
CA ILE A 91 -5.35 -17.38 7.69
C ILE A 91 -6.79 -17.07 8.11
N ARG A 92 -7.38 -16.00 7.60
CA ARG A 92 -8.75 -15.58 7.94
C ARG A 92 -9.81 -16.61 7.54
N TYR A 93 -9.64 -17.28 6.40
CA TYR A 93 -10.60 -18.25 5.87
C TYR A 93 -10.23 -19.71 6.16
N GLU A 94 -9.06 -19.98 6.75
CA GLU A 94 -8.61 -21.31 7.13
C GLU A 94 -9.48 -21.89 8.26
N ARG A 95 -10.27 -22.92 7.93
CA ARG A 95 -11.04 -23.69 8.93
C ARG A 95 -10.25 -24.84 9.54
N LYS A 96 -9.38 -25.46 8.75
CA LYS A 96 -8.53 -26.60 9.13
C LYS A 96 -7.18 -26.44 8.43
N ALA A 97 -6.11 -26.44 9.20
CA ALA A 97 -4.75 -26.31 8.67
C ALA A 97 -4.36 -27.58 7.88
N PRO A 98 -3.76 -27.44 6.68
CA PRO A 98 -3.33 -28.59 5.86
C PRO A 98 -2.08 -29.28 6.45
N ALA A 99 -1.23 -28.51 7.12
CA ALA A 99 -0.02 -28.98 7.76
C ALA A 99 0.34 -28.03 8.90
N TYR A 100 1.20 -28.51 9.78
CA TYR A 100 1.68 -27.76 10.92
C TYR A 100 3.20 -27.78 10.98
N TRP A 101 3.77 -26.67 11.44
CA TRP A 101 5.18 -26.51 11.68
C TRP A 101 5.45 -26.39 13.18
N ALA A 102 6.50 -27.07 13.64
CA ALA A 102 7.04 -26.94 14.99
C ALA A 102 8.56 -26.71 14.92
N PRO A 103 9.11 -25.79 15.73
CA PRO A 103 10.55 -25.57 15.78
C PRO A 103 11.29 -26.80 16.32
N LYS A 104 12.58 -26.95 15.96
CA LYS A 104 13.40 -28.09 16.41
C LYS A 104 13.61 -28.14 17.92
N ARG A 105 13.51 -27.00 18.62
CA ARG A 105 13.67 -26.91 20.08
C ARG A 105 12.33 -27.21 20.76
N LYS A 106 12.32 -28.21 21.66
CA LYS A 106 11.12 -28.84 22.26
C LYS A 106 10.11 -27.93 22.98
N SER A 107 10.41 -26.66 23.24
CA SER A 107 9.59 -25.78 24.08
C SER A 107 8.73 -24.76 23.33
N ALA A 108 8.82 -24.66 22.00
CA ALA A 108 8.13 -23.61 21.26
C ALA A 108 6.84 -24.11 20.56
N GLN A 109 5.83 -23.24 20.54
CA GLN A 109 4.47 -23.55 20.13
C GLN A 109 4.40 -24.02 18.67
N LYS A 110 3.56 -25.04 18.43
CA LYS A 110 3.21 -25.53 17.10
C LYS A 110 2.24 -24.57 16.43
N ILE A 111 2.50 -24.20 15.17
CA ILE A 111 1.66 -23.28 14.38
C ILE A 111 1.23 -23.92 13.06
N SER A 112 0.15 -23.43 12.45
CA SER A 112 -0.21 -23.86 11.10
C SER A 112 0.87 -23.44 10.11
N LEU A 113 1.07 -24.24 9.07
CA LEU A 113 2.05 -23.92 8.03
C LEU A 113 1.64 -22.65 7.26
N THR A 114 0.34 -22.31 7.24
CA THR A 114 -0.19 -21.05 6.71
C THR A 114 0.29 -19.85 7.52
N ILE A 115 0.22 -19.92 8.87
CA ILE A 115 0.76 -18.88 9.76
C ILE A 115 2.28 -18.79 9.62
N TRP A 116 2.98 -19.92 9.60
CA TRP A 116 4.44 -19.92 9.39
C TRP A 116 4.83 -19.22 8.08
N THR A 117 4.09 -19.49 7.01
CA THR A 117 4.32 -18.85 5.70
C THR A 117 4.14 -17.34 5.76
N HIS A 118 3.08 -16.86 6.41
CA HIS A 118 2.83 -15.43 6.59
C HIS A 118 3.98 -14.76 7.34
N LEU A 119 4.40 -15.33 8.47
CA LEU A 119 5.50 -14.82 9.27
C LEU A 119 6.84 -14.77 8.52
N VAL A 120 7.09 -15.72 7.61
CA VAL A 120 8.29 -15.70 6.76
C VAL A 120 8.23 -14.53 5.77
N PHE A 121 7.09 -14.30 5.12
CA PHE A 121 6.94 -13.15 4.22
C PHE A 121 6.99 -11.83 4.98
N ASP A 122 6.41 -11.75 6.18
CA ASP A 122 6.52 -10.57 7.05
C ASP A 122 7.99 -10.30 7.41
N LEU A 123 8.75 -11.34 7.78
CA LEU A 123 10.17 -11.20 8.10
C LEU A 123 10.98 -10.70 6.89
N LEU A 124 10.77 -11.28 5.71
CA LEU A 124 11.44 -10.84 4.48
C LEU A 124 11.07 -9.41 4.12
N TRP A 125 9.81 -9.03 4.31
CA TRP A 125 9.33 -7.66 4.11
C TRP A 125 9.95 -6.68 5.11
N VAL A 126 10.08 -7.05 6.39
CA VAL A 126 10.76 -6.24 7.41
C VAL A 126 12.25 -6.07 7.07
N ILE A 127 12.93 -7.13 6.66
CA ILE A 127 14.34 -7.05 6.22
C ILE A 127 14.46 -6.11 5.02
N ASN A 128 13.56 -6.23 4.03
CA ASN A 128 13.48 -5.33 2.90
C ASN A 128 13.26 -3.87 3.35
N GLY A 129 12.35 -3.65 4.31
CA GLY A 129 12.09 -2.35 4.92
C GLY A 129 13.32 -1.77 5.62
N VAL A 130 14.10 -2.58 6.35
CA VAL A 130 15.36 -2.12 6.98
C VAL A 130 16.36 -1.68 5.91
N ILE A 131 16.54 -2.48 4.85
CA ILE A 131 17.41 -2.11 3.73
C ILE A 131 16.94 -0.81 3.07
N PHE A 132 15.63 -0.69 2.82
CA PHE A 132 15.02 0.52 2.30
C PHE A 132 15.32 1.73 3.17
N PHE A 133 15.09 1.64 4.49
CA PHE A 133 15.37 2.74 5.43
C PHE A 133 16.84 3.14 5.41
N VAL A 134 17.77 2.19 5.44
CA VAL A 134 19.21 2.47 5.37
C VAL A 134 19.55 3.22 4.08
N LEU A 135 19.12 2.71 2.93
CA LEU A 135 19.40 3.34 1.63
C LEU A 135 18.72 4.71 1.50
N LEU A 136 17.49 4.84 1.99
CA LEU A 136 16.70 6.06 1.97
C LEU A 136 17.44 7.21 2.67
N PHE A 137 17.97 6.96 3.86
CA PHE A 137 18.74 7.95 4.60
C PHE A 137 20.15 8.13 4.06
N ALA A 138 20.86 7.05 3.71
CA ALA A 138 22.23 7.10 3.20
C ALA A 138 22.37 7.84 1.86
N THR A 139 21.31 7.88 1.04
CA THR A 139 21.34 8.51 -0.29
C THR A 139 20.60 9.85 -0.36
N GLY A 140 20.10 10.36 0.77
CA GLY A 140 19.34 11.62 0.81
C GLY A 140 17.91 11.54 0.24
N GLN A 141 17.48 10.36 -0.23
CA GLN A 141 16.15 10.13 -0.81
C GLN A 141 15.01 10.30 0.21
N TRP A 142 15.32 10.27 1.52
CA TRP A 142 14.36 10.55 2.59
C TRP A 142 13.66 11.90 2.42
N ALA A 143 14.36 12.91 1.92
CA ALA A 143 13.84 14.28 1.78
C ALA A 143 12.65 14.38 0.82
N ARG A 144 12.46 13.36 -0.03
CA ARG A 144 11.32 13.28 -0.96
C ARG A 144 10.04 12.72 -0.34
N ILE A 145 10.12 12.08 0.83
CA ILE A 145 8.97 11.39 1.45
C ILE A 145 8.75 11.76 2.91
N ILE A 146 9.58 12.64 3.48
CA ILE A 146 9.40 13.18 4.81
C ILE A 146 9.10 14.67 4.67
N PRO A 147 7.90 15.15 5.08
CA PRO A 147 7.61 16.57 5.10
C PRO A 147 8.56 17.30 6.05
N THR A 148 9.19 18.37 5.57
CA THR A 148 10.13 19.20 6.36
C THR A 148 9.58 20.58 6.70
N SER A 149 8.40 20.92 6.20
CA SER A 149 7.71 22.19 6.42
C SER A 149 6.20 21.97 6.59
N LEU A 150 5.54 22.93 7.26
CA LEU A 150 4.09 22.92 7.45
C LEU A 150 3.32 23.39 6.21
N ASP A 151 3.99 23.98 5.22
CA ASP A 151 3.43 24.32 3.91
C ASP A 151 2.84 23.10 3.17
N VAL A 152 3.29 21.88 3.51
CA VAL A 152 2.76 20.64 2.93
C VAL A 152 1.25 20.53 3.07
N PHE A 153 0.66 21.08 4.14
CA PHE A 153 -0.78 21.00 4.38
C PHE A 153 -1.60 21.84 3.39
N PRO A 154 -1.32 23.15 3.20
CA PRO A 154 -2.01 23.92 2.16
C PRO A 154 -1.70 23.41 0.74
N HIS A 155 -0.48 22.97 0.42
CA HIS A 155 -0.20 22.32 -0.88
C HIS A 155 -0.99 21.02 -1.06
N ALA A 156 -1.14 20.19 -0.02
CA ALA A 156 -1.96 18.99 -0.07
C ALA A 156 -3.45 19.30 -0.25
N ALA A 157 -3.95 20.34 0.41
CA ALA A 157 -5.33 20.81 0.24
C ALA A 157 -5.57 21.32 -1.18
N SER A 158 -4.63 22.10 -1.74
CA SER A 158 -4.65 22.52 -3.15
C SER A 158 -4.71 21.32 -4.09
N ALA A 159 -3.79 20.37 -3.96
CA ALA A 159 -3.79 19.16 -4.76
C ALA A 159 -5.11 18.38 -4.64
N ALA A 160 -5.67 18.25 -3.42
CA ALA A 160 -6.94 17.58 -3.20
C ALA A 160 -8.11 18.26 -3.93
N VAL A 161 -8.17 19.61 -3.92
CA VAL A 161 -9.18 20.38 -4.66
C VAL A 161 -9.02 20.19 -6.17
N GLN A 162 -7.79 20.21 -6.68
CA GLN A 162 -7.52 19.98 -8.11
C GLN A 162 -7.87 18.55 -8.54
N TYR A 163 -7.57 17.53 -7.73
CA TYR A 163 -8.03 16.15 -8.00
C TYR A 163 -9.56 16.04 -7.97
N ALA A 164 -10.20 16.71 -7.01
CA ALA A 164 -11.65 16.73 -6.87
C ALA A 164 -12.35 17.46 -8.04
N SER A 165 -11.71 18.46 -8.65
CA SER A 165 -12.27 19.18 -9.81
C SER A 165 -12.20 18.38 -11.11
N LEU A 166 -11.48 17.26 -11.13
CA LEU A 166 -11.13 16.50 -12.34
C LEU A 166 -10.29 17.31 -13.34
N ASP A 167 -9.70 18.41 -12.90
CA ASP A 167 -8.69 19.18 -13.63
C ASP A 167 -7.36 18.95 -12.94
N TRP A 168 -6.70 17.85 -13.33
CA TRP A 168 -5.58 17.32 -12.56
C TRP A 168 -4.27 18.03 -12.91
N PRO A 169 -3.45 18.38 -11.91
CA PRO A 169 -2.15 18.97 -12.15
C PRO A 169 -1.25 18.06 -12.99
N THR A 170 -0.38 18.67 -13.80
CA THR A 170 0.68 17.92 -14.47
C THR A 170 1.76 17.55 -13.47
N GLU A 171 1.73 16.33 -12.96
CA GLU A 171 2.66 15.87 -11.93
C GLU A 171 3.99 15.38 -12.50
N ASN A 172 5.12 15.91 -12.05
CA ASN A 172 6.44 15.34 -12.34
C ASN A 172 7.06 14.64 -11.12
N GLY A 173 6.61 13.41 -10.86
CA GLY A 173 7.12 12.58 -9.78
C GLY A 173 8.64 12.31 -9.83
N TRP A 174 9.28 12.48 -10.99
CA TRP A 174 10.74 12.39 -11.12
C TRP A 174 11.47 13.48 -10.33
N VAL A 175 10.86 14.66 -10.18
CA VAL A 175 11.42 15.79 -9.44
C VAL A 175 10.92 15.79 -8.00
N HIS A 176 9.61 15.82 -7.80
CA HIS A 176 8.98 15.85 -6.48
C HIS A 176 7.55 15.30 -6.52
N TYR A 177 7.01 14.97 -5.35
CA TYR A 177 5.61 14.59 -5.20
C TYR A 177 4.79 15.82 -4.81
N ASN A 178 3.52 15.86 -5.19
CA ASN A 178 2.60 16.86 -4.62
C ASN A 178 2.38 16.61 -3.11
N GLY A 179 1.85 17.62 -2.42
CA GLY A 179 1.64 17.57 -0.97
C GLY A 179 0.75 16.41 -0.52
N LEU A 180 -0.27 16.06 -1.31
CA LEU A 180 -1.19 14.96 -0.97
C LEU A 180 -0.48 13.60 -1.04
N GLN A 181 0.31 13.38 -2.10
CA GLN A 181 1.15 12.20 -2.28
C GLN A 181 2.22 12.13 -1.18
N LEU A 182 2.91 13.23 -0.91
CA LEU A 182 3.95 13.30 0.14
C LEU A 182 3.40 12.90 1.51
N LEU A 183 2.28 13.47 1.94
CA LEU A 183 1.64 13.11 3.21
C LEU A 183 1.22 11.65 3.25
N LEU A 184 0.68 11.13 2.15
CA LEU A 184 0.21 9.76 2.08
C LEU A 184 1.37 8.75 2.10
N TYR A 185 2.48 9.06 1.42
CA TYR A 185 3.70 8.26 1.45
C TYR A 185 4.37 8.29 2.82
N PHE A 186 4.49 9.48 3.43
CA PHE A 186 4.98 9.61 4.80
C PHE A 186 4.17 8.76 5.76
N PHE A 187 2.84 8.92 5.75
CA PHE A 187 1.95 8.20 6.64
C PHE A 187 2.04 6.68 6.41
N THR A 188 2.07 6.23 5.16
CA THR A 188 2.17 4.80 4.84
C THR A 188 3.49 4.19 5.33
N VAL A 189 4.61 4.86 5.05
CA VAL A 189 5.96 4.34 5.31
C VAL A 189 6.36 4.46 6.78
N PHE A 190 6.05 5.60 7.43
CA PHE A 190 6.54 5.90 8.78
C PHE A 190 5.51 5.68 9.88
N VAL A 191 4.23 5.48 9.55
CA VAL A 191 3.18 5.23 10.55
C VAL A 191 2.55 3.86 10.35
N VAL A 192 1.96 3.61 9.18
CA VAL A 192 1.17 2.39 8.94
C VAL A 192 2.06 1.16 8.90
N ALA A 193 3.18 1.19 8.17
CA ALA A 193 4.10 0.06 8.09
C ALA A 193 4.69 -0.33 9.46
N PRO A 194 5.23 0.59 10.29
CA PRO A 194 5.66 0.25 11.65
C PRO A 194 4.53 -0.30 12.52
N LEU A 195 3.31 0.24 12.39
CA LEU A 195 2.15 -0.27 13.13
C LEU A 195 1.77 -1.69 12.69
N ALA A 196 1.90 -2.01 11.40
CA ALA A 196 1.72 -3.37 10.88
C ALA A 196 2.72 -4.35 11.50
N ILE A 197 4.00 -3.95 11.57
CA ILE A 197 5.06 -4.74 12.20
C ILE A 197 4.77 -4.94 13.69
N ALA A 198 4.42 -3.87 14.42
CA ALA A 198 4.16 -3.94 15.85
C ALA A 198 2.96 -4.83 16.19
N THR A 199 1.87 -4.70 15.44
CA THR A 199 0.66 -5.52 15.61
C THR A 199 0.92 -6.98 15.19
N GLY A 200 1.66 -7.22 14.10
CA GLY A 200 2.06 -8.56 13.65
C GLY A 200 2.97 -9.27 14.66
N LEU A 201 4.02 -8.60 15.14
CA LEU A 201 4.93 -9.11 16.16
C LEU A 201 4.18 -9.52 17.43
N ARG A 202 3.19 -8.71 17.84
CA ARG A 202 2.36 -9.00 19.01
C ARG A 202 1.52 -10.27 18.86
N MET A 203 1.05 -10.57 17.65
CA MET A 203 0.30 -11.80 17.37
C MET A 203 1.21 -13.01 17.07
N SER A 204 2.50 -12.78 16.85
CA SER A 204 3.46 -13.84 16.54
C SER A 204 3.88 -14.65 17.78
N THR A 205 4.43 -15.85 17.54
CA THR A 205 5.03 -16.66 18.61
C THR A 205 6.35 -16.11 19.14
N LEU A 206 6.90 -15.06 18.51
CA LEU A 206 8.13 -14.38 18.97
C LEU A 206 7.86 -13.40 20.11
N TRP A 207 6.58 -13.03 20.34
CA TRP A 207 6.24 -12.13 21.43
C TRP A 207 6.59 -12.76 22.80
N PRO A 208 7.28 -12.02 23.70
CA PRO A 208 7.63 -12.53 25.02
C PRO A 208 6.39 -12.96 25.81
N GLN A 209 6.41 -14.18 26.35
CA GLN A 209 5.29 -14.75 27.11
C GLN A 209 5.21 -14.21 28.56
N SER A 210 5.77 -13.03 28.83
CA SER A 210 5.69 -12.43 30.16
C SER A 210 4.30 -11.82 30.39
N GLN A 211 3.80 -11.98 31.61
CA GLN A 211 2.48 -11.48 31.99
C GLN A 211 2.44 -9.93 32.01
N ALA A 212 3.58 -9.29 32.33
CA ALA A 212 3.71 -7.84 32.30
C ALA A 212 3.52 -7.26 30.88
N PHE A 213 4.22 -7.81 29.87
CA PHE A 213 4.10 -7.34 28.49
C PHE A 213 2.72 -7.64 27.88
N SER A 214 2.14 -8.78 28.25
CA SER A 214 0.81 -9.18 27.76
C SER A 214 -0.33 -8.35 28.34
N SER A 215 -0.14 -7.76 29.52
CA SER A 215 -1.10 -6.86 30.16
C SER A 215 -1.09 -5.46 29.54
N ILE A 216 0.11 -4.91 29.24
CA ILE A 216 0.27 -3.57 28.65
C ILE A 216 -0.28 -3.52 27.22
N TYR A 217 -0.03 -4.56 26.43
CA TYR A 217 -0.54 -4.67 25.08
C TYR A 217 -1.28 -6.00 24.88
N PRO A 218 -2.61 -6.04 24.98
CA PRO A 218 -3.40 -7.25 24.76
C PRO A 218 -3.47 -7.68 23.29
N ILE A 219 -3.42 -8.99 23.03
CA ILE A 219 -3.54 -9.55 21.66
C ILE A 219 -4.89 -9.20 20.99
N SER A 220 -5.94 -9.03 21.79
CA SER A 220 -7.27 -8.65 21.30
C SER A 220 -7.26 -7.25 20.66
N ILE A 221 -6.49 -6.31 21.22
CA ILE A 221 -6.31 -4.98 20.67
C ILE A 221 -5.48 -5.07 19.39
N ALA A 222 -4.35 -5.79 19.42
CA ALA A 222 -3.51 -5.98 18.24
C ALA A 222 -4.30 -6.50 17.05
N ARG A 223 -5.16 -7.52 17.24
CA ARG A 223 -6.00 -8.07 16.17
C ARG A 223 -7.03 -7.06 15.63
N LYS A 224 -7.64 -6.25 16.51
CA LYS A 224 -8.60 -5.21 16.12
C LYS A 224 -7.95 -4.11 15.29
N ILE A 225 -6.66 -3.85 15.49
CA ILE A 225 -5.89 -2.85 14.74
C ILE A 225 -5.30 -3.44 13.46
N HIS A 226 -4.78 -4.67 13.50
CA HIS A 226 -4.08 -5.30 12.38
C HIS A 226 -4.99 -5.50 11.17
N MET A 227 -6.26 -5.85 11.38
CA MET A 227 -7.20 -6.05 10.27
C MET A 227 -7.49 -4.75 9.49
N PRO A 228 -7.84 -3.62 10.14
CA PRO A 228 -7.90 -2.32 9.47
C PRO A 228 -6.63 -1.92 8.73
N ILE A 229 -5.44 -2.21 9.27
CA ILE A 229 -4.16 -1.93 8.58
C ILE A 229 -4.05 -2.73 7.27
N ALA A 230 -4.39 -4.02 7.30
CA ALA A 230 -4.39 -4.83 6.09
C ALA A 230 -5.39 -4.29 5.04
N VAL A 231 -6.57 -3.84 5.47
CA VAL A 231 -7.54 -3.19 4.59
C VAL A 231 -7.00 -1.87 4.04
N TYR A 232 -6.35 -1.05 4.86
CA TYR A 232 -5.70 0.18 4.44
C TYR A 232 -4.69 -0.09 3.32
N PHE A 233 -3.78 -1.06 3.49
CA PHE A 233 -2.80 -1.37 2.45
C PHE A 233 -3.45 -1.78 1.13
N ILE A 234 -4.52 -2.58 1.18
CA ILE A 234 -5.26 -2.98 -0.03
C ILE A 234 -5.87 -1.75 -0.72
N VAL A 235 -6.58 -0.91 0.03
CA VAL A 235 -7.22 0.31 -0.50
C VAL A 235 -6.18 1.29 -1.05
N PHE A 236 -5.10 1.52 -0.28
CA PHE A 236 -3.98 2.35 -0.70
C PHE A 236 -3.36 1.83 -2.00
N THR A 237 -3.05 0.53 -2.11
CA THR A 237 -2.48 -0.04 -3.33
C THR A 237 -3.41 0.12 -4.53
N VAL A 238 -4.72 -0.11 -4.36
CA VAL A 238 -5.70 0.07 -5.44
C VAL A 238 -5.73 1.53 -5.91
N ILE A 239 -5.89 2.48 -4.99
CA ILE A 239 -5.94 3.91 -5.33
C ILE A 239 -4.61 4.35 -5.94
N HIS A 240 -3.48 3.97 -5.34
CA HIS A 240 -2.15 4.30 -5.82
C HIS A 240 -1.95 3.84 -7.27
N VAL A 241 -2.23 2.56 -7.57
CA VAL A 241 -2.09 2.02 -8.93
C VAL A 241 -3.04 2.71 -9.90
N LEU A 242 -4.30 2.96 -9.52
CA LEU A 242 -5.24 3.70 -10.35
C LEU A 242 -4.70 5.08 -10.73
N MET A 243 -4.16 5.82 -9.74
CA MET A 243 -3.58 7.13 -9.98
C MET A 243 -2.36 7.06 -10.90
N VAL A 244 -1.49 6.06 -10.75
CA VAL A 244 -0.34 5.85 -11.65
C VAL A 244 -0.77 5.76 -13.11
N PHE A 245 -1.85 5.02 -13.40
CA PHE A 245 -2.35 4.89 -14.76
C PHE A 245 -3.10 6.13 -15.25
N ALA A 246 -3.78 6.83 -14.34
CA ALA A 246 -4.61 7.96 -14.70
C ALA A 246 -3.82 9.29 -14.83
N THR A 247 -2.63 9.43 -14.24
CA THR A 247 -1.79 10.66 -14.29
C THR A 247 -0.57 10.55 -15.22
N GLY A 248 -0.64 9.68 -16.23
CA GLY A 248 0.45 9.49 -17.20
C GLY A 248 1.19 8.17 -17.01
N ALA A 249 0.49 7.06 -17.27
CA ALA A 249 0.95 5.68 -17.06
C ALA A 249 2.39 5.42 -17.52
N LEU A 250 2.71 5.71 -18.78
CA LEU A 250 4.01 5.36 -19.35
C LEU A 250 5.17 6.08 -18.64
N ARG A 251 4.99 7.38 -18.36
CA ARG A 251 5.96 8.18 -17.62
C ARG A 251 6.14 7.67 -16.20
N ASN A 252 5.05 7.47 -15.47
CA ASN A 252 5.08 6.98 -14.10
C ASN A 252 5.69 5.57 -14.00
N LEU A 253 5.41 4.68 -14.95
CA LEU A 253 6.01 3.35 -14.99
C LEU A 253 7.51 3.42 -15.29
N ASN A 254 7.97 4.28 -16.20
CA ASN A 254 9.40 4.48 -16.44
C ASN A 254 10.13 5.03 -15.20
N HIS A 255 9.51 5.96 -14.48
CA HIS A 255 10.04 6.47 -13.23
C HIS A 255 10.29 5.34 -12.21
N MET A 256 9.26 4.54 -11.92
CA MET A 256 9.29 3.58 -10.80
C MET A 256 9.91 2.24 -11.17
N TRP A 257 9.74 1.75 -12.41
CA TRP A 257 10.17 0.41 -12.81
C TRP A 257 11.46 0.38 -13.62
N ALA A 258 11.75 1.44 -14.37
CA ALA A 258 12.97 1.52 -15.19
C ALA A 258 14.01 2.51 -14.64
N ALA A 259 13.71 3.25 -13.57
CA ALA A 259 14.57 4.32 -13.05
C ALA A 259 14.96 5.33 -14.15
N GLN A 260 13.97 5.72 -14.97
CA GLN A 260 14.14 6.66 -16.08
C GLN A 260 13.11 7.77 -15.97
N GLY A 261 13.55 9.02 -16.12
CA GLY A 261 12.69 10.20 -16.19
C GLY A 261 13.50 11.45 -16.46
N ASP A 262 12.81 12.57 -16.66
CA ASP A 262 13.41 13.86 -16.99
C ASP A 262 12.85 14.95 -16.06
N PRO A 263 13.69 15.88 -15.57
CA PRO A 263 13.22 17.05 -14.84
C PRO A 263 12.29 17.94 -15.66
N ASP A 264 12.49 18.02 -16.98
CA ASP A 264 11.63 18.78 -17.88
C ASP A 264 10.29 18.02 -18.08
N PRO A 265 9.15 18.58 -17.62
CA PRO A 265 7.85 17.93 -17.77
C PRO A 265 7.41 17.80 -19.24
N ALA A 266 7.98 18.57 -20.17
CA ALA A 266 7.69 18.50 -21.60
C ALA A 266 8.33 17.29 -22.28
N VAL A 267 9.38 16.71 -21.69
CA VAL A 267 10.03 15.52 -22.21
C VAL A 267 9.17 14.30 -21.91
N TYR A 268 8.43 13.84 -22.92
CA TYR A 268 7.60 12.65 -22.79
C TYR A 268 8.46 11.38 -22.70
N ALA A 269 7.94 10.39 -21.99
CA ALA A 269 8.57 9.08 -21.84
C ALA A 269 8.54 8.33 -23.19
N GLY A 270 9.57 8.50 -24.01
CA GLY A 270 9.63 7.96 -25.38
C GLY A 270 9.86 6.45 -25.50
N ASN A 271 9.91 5.70 -24.39
CA ASN A 271 10.19 4.27 -24.41
C ASN A 271 9.27 3.47 -23.46
N TRP A 272 9.21 2.16 -23.68
CA TRP A 272 8.31 1.24 -22.98
C TRP A 272 8.99 0.39 -21.90
N SER A 273 10.23 0.71 -21.52
CA SER A 273 11.04 -0.15 -20.63
C SER A 273 10.37 -0.38 -19.28
N GLY A 274 9.85 0.68 -18.65
CA GLY A 274 9.17 0.60 -17.37
C GLY A 274 7.86 -0.18 -17.46
N PHE A 275 7.12 -0.05 -18.55
CA PHE A 275 5.92 -0.86 -18.79
C PHE A 275 6.27 -2.35 -18.92
N VAL A 276 7.31 -2.70 -19.68
CA VAL A 276 7.78 -4.09 -19.83
C VAL A 276 8.21 -4.65 -18.48
N PHE A 277 9.01 -3.93 -17.69
CA PHE A 277 9.41 -4.35 -16.36
C PHE A 277 8.23 -4.49 -15.39
N PHE A 278 7.23 -3.61 -15.47
CA PHE A 278 5.98 -3.74 -14.73
C PHE A 278 5.24 -5.04 -15.06
N VAL A 279 5.07 -5.37 -16.34
CA VAL A 279 4.39 -6.60 -16.77
C VAL A 279 5.16 -7.84 -16.30
N ILE A 280 6.48 -7.85 -16.41
CA ILE A 280 7.33 -8.94 -15.91
C ILE A 280 7.18 -9.07 -14.39
N GLY A 281 7.26 -7.96 -13.65
CA GLY A 281 7.08 -7.95 -12.20
C GLY A 281 5.70 -8.45 -11.79
N LEU A 282 4.65 -8.06 -12.50
CA LEU A 282 3.29 -8.55 -12.27
C LEU A 282 3.18 -10.06 -12.50
N ALA A 283 3.77 -10.58 -13.57
CA ALA A 283 3.78 -12.02 -13.86
C ALA A 283 4.52 -12.82 -12.78
N VAL A 284 5.68 -12.32 -12.31
CA VAL A 284 6.46 -12.92 -11.22
C VAL A 284 5.66 -12.91 -9.92
N THR A 285 5.06 -11.78 -9.55
CA THR A 285 4.23 -11.66 -8.34
C THR A 285 3.02 -12.59 -8.42
N PHE A 286 2.34 -12.64 -9.56
CA PHE A 286 1.20 -13.53 -9.77
C PHE A 286 1.58 -15.00 -9.62
N ALA A 287 2.67 -15.43 -10.27
CA ALA A 287 3.19 -16.78 -10.12
C ALA A 287 3.49 -17.10 -8.65
N ALA A 288 4.19 -16.21 -7.94
CA ALA A 288 4.51 -16.39 -6.53
C ALA A 288 3.24 -16.49 -5.66
N VAL A 289 2.23 -15.66 -5.90
CA VAL A 289 0.93 -15.72 -5.20
C VAL A 289 0.22 -17.06 -5.42
N VAL A 290 0.23 -17.58 -6.66
CA VAL A 290 -0.36 -18.87 -7.01
C VAL A 290 0.37 -20.02 -6.33
N PHE A 291 1.70 -19.97 -6.29
CA PHE A 291 2.57 -21.01 -5.73
C PHE A 291 2.82 -20.88 -4.22
N ALA A 292 2.46 -19.77 -3.57
CA ALA A 292 2.58 -19.55 -2.13
C ALA A 292 1.57 -20.38 -1.31
N ARG A 293 1.53 -21.69 -1.54
CA ARG A 293 0.67 -22.67 -0.87
C ARG A 293 1.48 -23.39 0.20
N PRO A 294 0.89 -23.71 1.37
CA PRO A 294 1.61 -24.38 2.46
C PRO A 294 2.37 -25.63 2.00
N MET A 295 1.75 -26.48 1.17
CA MET A 295 2.39 -27.73 0.71
C MET A 295 3.57 -27.50 -0.25
N VAL A 296 3.56 -26.41 -1.03
CA VAL A 296 4.68 -26.05 -1.91
C VAL A 296 5.86 -25.55 -1.07
N LEU A 297 5.59 -24.83 0.02
CA LEU A 297 6.61 -24.25 0.90
C LEU A 297 7.04 -25.19 2.05
N ALA A 298 6.38 -26.34 2.21
CA ALA A 298 6.70 -27.32 3.24
C ALA A 298 8.17 -27.79 3.22
N PRO A 299 8.82 -28.04 2.06
CA PRO A 299 10.24 -28.40 2.03
C PRO A 299 11.15 -27.32 2.64
N LEU A 300 10.88 -26.04 2.36
CA LEU A 300 11.61 -24.92 2.95
C LEU A 300 11.37 -24.85 4.46
N ALA A 301 10.11 -25.04 4.89
CA ALA A 301 9.77 -25.03 6.31
C ALA A 301 10.47 -26.16 7.10
N ARG A 302 10.75 -27.31 6.48
CA ARG A 302 11.49 -28.42 7.09
C ARG A 302 12.96 -28.10 7.41
N ILE A 303 13.56 -27.13 6.72
CA ILE A 303 14.92 -26.68 7.02
C ILE A 303 14.98 -26.08 8.43
N PHE A 304 13.95 -25.30 8.78
CA PHE A 304 13.87 -24.53 10.03
C PHE A 304 13.15 -25.26 11.17
N GLY A 305 12.44 -26.36 10.90
CA GLY A 305 11.65 -27.07 11.89
C GLY A 305 11.08 -28.40 11.38
N ASN A 306 10.23 -29.02 12.17
CA ASN A 306 9.52 -30.24 11.80
C ASN A 306 8.17 -29.88 11.19
N VAL A 307 7.89 -30.40 10.00
CA VAL A 307 6.58 -30.26 9.34
C VAL A 307 5.82 -31.57 9.46
N THR A 308 4.65 -31.50 10.08
CA THR A 308 3.70 -32.60 10.14
C THR A 308 2.54 -32.27 9.21
N ALA A 309 2.47 -32.97 8.08
CA ALA A 309 1.27 -32.96 7.26
C ALA A 309 0.16 -33.69 8.03
N ARG A 310 -1.08 -33.29 7.77
CA ARG A 310 -2.23 -34.07 8.24
C ARG A 310 -2.43 -35.29 7.36
#